data_AF-M5TE25-F1
#
_entry.id   AF-M5TE25-F1
#
_cell.length_a   1.000
_cell.length_b   1.000
_cell.length_c   1.000
_cell.angle_alpha   90.00
_cell.angle_beta   90.00
_cell.angle_gamma   90.00
#
_symmetry.space_group_name_H-M   'P 1'
#
loop_
_entity.id
_entity.type
_entity.pdbx_description
1 polymer ?
#
loop_
_entity_poly.entity_id
_entity_poly.type
_entity_poly.pdbx_seq_one_letter_code
_entity_poly.pdbx_strand_id
1 'polypeptide(L)'
;MESKSFVYYVPGRVNITSKQVLEVGLASQCSMPRSRGISPGPDGGSGITVVHKDSGITPGETPGMKWIAAPKGDAEKPPFWIGFDPNAIPGPEDLQRRVMHPGKTVTLASGQSWQVPELFRWHEGEDTPYAYDTRLPCMLDIDDYGRPKSGQVVPQYRRVFDLGLRVLMNRHGGSNDLMMTEAYQFLIDVLAINYRVTMLELSPAIMDSIRTDEVFELIDAATDAEGFLDIQKKVAGRLIPGDTSTPDGSSRSTPEETLDTDQPAEN
;
A
#
# COMPACT_ATOMS: atom_id res chain seq x y z
N MET A 1 -15.54 -2.50 -24.16
CA MET A 1 -16.02 -2.33 -22.77
C MET A 1 -15.81 -0.86 -22.45
N GLU A 2 -16.85 -0.14 -22.06
CA GLU A 2 -16.72 1.28 -21.71
C GLU A 2 -15.93 1.39 -20.40
N SER A 3 -14.85 2.18 -20.42
CA SER A 3 -14.06 2.43 -19.20
C SER A 3 -14.88 3.30 -18.26
N LYS A 4 -15.00 2.87 -17.00
CA LYS A 4 -15.66 3.64 -15.95
C LYS A 4 -14.64 4.56 -15.29
N SER A 5 -15.08 5.65 -14.68
CA SER A 5 -14.16 6.53 -13.96
C SER A 5 -14.88 7.40 -12.95
N PHE A 6 -14.10 7.97 -12.04
CA PHE A 6 -14.58 8.99 -11.12
C PHE A 6 -14.63 10.36 -11.80
N VAL A 7 -15.60 11.18 -11.39
CA VAL A 7 -15.70 12.59 -11.75
C VAL A 7 -15.43 13.41 -10.50
N TYR A 8 -14.58 14.41 -10.58
CA TYR A 8 -14.30 15.29 -9.44
C TYR A 8 -14.98 16.63 -9.65
N TYR A 9 -15.64 17.17 -8.64
CA TYR A 9 -16.18 18.53 -8.68
C TYR A 9 -15.37 19.44 -7.75
N VAL A 10 -14.92 20.58 -8.27
CA VAL A 10 -14.18 21.60 -7.51
C VAL A 10 -15.03 22.88 -7.44
N PRO A 11 -15.50 23.27 -6.24
CA PRO A 11 -16.40 24.41 -6.08
C PRO A 11 -15.70 25.75 -6.33
N GLY A 12 -16.47 26.73 -6.80
CA GLY A 12 -16.04 28.13 -6.92
C GLY A 12 -14.97 28.40 -7.98
N ARG A 13 -14.72 27.44 -8.88
CA ARG A 13 -13.76 27.59 -9.98
C ARG A 13 -14.49 27.64 -11.32
N VAL A 14 -13.95 28.39 -12.27
CA VAL A 14 -14.44 28.46 -13.67
C VAL A 14 -13.47 27.73 -14.62
N ASN A 15 -12.22 27.58 -14.21
CA ASN A 15 -11.17 26.84 -14.91
C ASN A 15 -10.20 26.23 -13.88
N ILE A 16 -9.42 25.22 -14.27
CA ILE A 16 -8.39 24.60 -13.43
C ILE A 16 -7.09 24.36 -14.19
N THR A 17 -6.01 24.85 -13.61
CA THR A 17 -4.64 24.59 -14.04
C THR A 17 -4.10 23.33 -13.36
N SER A 18 -3.05 22.71 -13.90
CA SER A 18 -2.37 21.58 -13.24
C SER A 18 -1.88 21.91 -11.83
N LYS A 19 -1.46 23.16 -11.60
CA LYS A 19 -1.09 23.64 -10.26
C LYS A 19 -2.28 23.61 -9.30
N GLN A 20 -3.44 24.06 -9.76
CA GLN A 20 -4.65 24.04 -8.93
C GLN A 20 -5.16 22.61 -8.69
N VAL A 21 -5.02 21.68 -9.65
CA VAL A 21 -5.29 20.25 -9.42
C VAL A 21 -4.41 19.70 -8.29
N LEU A 22 -3.13 20.09 -8.26
CA LEU A 22 -2.22 19.73 -7.18
C LEU A 22 -2.64 20.36 -5.84
N GLU A 23 -2.99 21.65 -5.83
CA GLU A 23 -3.43 22.37 -4.61
C GLU A 23 -4.68 21.75 -3.97
N VAL A 24 -5.60 21.20 -4.77
CA VAL A 24 -6.80 20.51 -4.25
C VAL A 24 -6.57 19.02 -3.95
N GLY A 25 -5.34 18.52 -4.12
CA GLY A 25 -4.99 17.13 -3.81
C GLY A 25 -5.39 16.09 -4.88
N LEU A 26 -5.73 16.52 -6.09
CA LEU A 26 -6.20 15.63 -7.17
C LEU A 26 -5.10 15.25 -8.18
N ALA A 27 -3.84 15.61 -7.91
CA ALA A 27 -2.75 15.41 -8.86
C ALA A 27 -2.50 13.92 -9.18
N SER A 28 -2.69 13.02 -8.21
CA SER A 28 -2.51 11.58 -8.43
C SER A 28 -3.66 10.96 -9.24
N GLN A 29 -4.85 11.56 -9.23
CA GLN A 29 -6.05 11.09 -9.93
C GLN A 29 -6.12 11.66 -11.36
N CYS A 30 -5.72 12.93 -11.54
CA CYS A 30 -5.92 13.68 -12.76
C CYS A 30 -4.63 14.36 -13.25
N SER A 31 -3.65 13.58 -13.71
CA SER A 31 -2.40 14.14 -14.27
C SER A 31 -2.59 14.90 -15.59
N MET A 32 -3.65 14.60 -16.33
CA MET A 32 -4.08 15.32 -17.54
C MET A 32 -5.59 15.54 -17.47
N PRO A 33 -6.05 16.57 -16.75
CA PRO A 33 -7.46 16.80 -16.51
C PRO A 33 -8.15 17.31 -17.79
N ARG A 34 -9.34 16.78 -18.08
CA ARG A 34 -10.36 17.51 -18.86
C ARG A 34 -11.33 18.13 -17.86
N SER A 35 -11.79 19.36 -18.12
CA SER A 35 -12.70 20.03 -17.21
C SER A 35 -13.80 20.80 -17.94
N ARG A 36 -14.93 20.99 -17.24
CA ARG A 36 -16.05 21.80 -17.72
C ARG A 36 -16.77 22.44 -16.54
N GLY A 37 -17.10 23.73 -16.67
CA GLY A 37 -17.92 24.45 -15.71
C GLY A 37 -19.33 23.85 -15.61
N ILE A 38 -19.85 23.75 -14.39
CA ILE A 38 -21.22 23.31 -14.12
C ILE A 38 -21.91 24.24 -13.13
N SER A 39 -23.23 24.34 -13.25
CA SER A 39 -24.11 25.04 -12.32
C SER A 39 -25.55 24.50 -12.48
N PRO A 40 -26.18 23.98 -11.41
CA PRO A 40 -25.63 23.81 -10.07
C PRO A 40 -24.65 22.61 -9.99
N GLY A 41 -23.68 22.70 -9.09
CA GLY A 41 -22.84 21.59 -8.63
C GLY A 41 -23.47 20.84 -7.46
N PRO A 42 -22.80 19.78 -6.95
CA PRO A 42 -23.28 18.98 -5.81
C PRO A 42 -23.41 19.77 -4.49
N ASP A 43 -22.72 20.91 -4.37
CA ASP A 43 -22.87 21.83 -3.23
C ASP A 43 -23.95 22.91 -3.46
N GLY A 44 -24.71 22.81 -4.56
CA GLY A 44 -25.68 23.82 -4.99
C GLY A 44 -25.05 25.09 -5.60
N GLY A 45 -23.72 25.22 -5.56
CA GLY A 45 -22.97 26.34 -6.11
C GLY A 45 -22.60 26.18 -7.58
N SER A 46 -21.75 27.05 -8.07
CA SER A 46 -21.06 26.89 -9.36
C SER A 46 -19.64 26.39 -9.14
N GLY A 47 -19.13 25.63 -10.10
CA GLY A 47 -17.78 25.12 -10.06
C GLY A 47 -17.42 24.44 -11.37
N ILE A 48 -16.46 23.52 -11.30
CA ILE A 48 -16.04 22.72 -12.45
C ILE A 48 -16.10 21.24 -12.11
N THR A 49 -16.42 20.44 -13.12
CA THR A 49 -16.12 19.02 -13.12
C THR A 49 -14.75 18.80 -13.74
N VAL A 50 -14.03 17.82 -13.22
CA VAL A 50 -12.70 17.40 -13.63
C VAL A 50 -12.73 15.89 -13.79
N VAL A 51 -12.29 15.41 -14.95
CA VAL A 51 -12.16 13.98 -15.24
C VAL A 51 -10.77 13.71 -15.78
N HIS A 52 -10.30 12.48 -15.58
CA HIS A 52 -9.09 12.03 -16.24
C HIS A 52 -9.29 12.03 -17.77
N LYS A 53 -8.28 12.41 -18.57
CA LYS A 53 -8.44 12.50 -20.03
C LYS A 53 -8.91 11.20 -20.70
N ASP A 54 -8.50 10.06 -20.15
CA ASP A 54 -8.75 8.73 -20.71
C ASP A 54 -10.00 8.06 -20.11
N SER A 55 -10.80 8.79 -19.32
CA SER A 55 -11.96 8.24 -18.58
C SER A 55 -13.14 7.81 -19.44
N GLY A 56 -13.18 8.17 -20.73
CA GLY A 56 -14.38 8.05 -21.55
C GLY A 56 -15.52 9.02 -21.19
N ILE A 57 -15.56 9.52 -19.95
CA ILE A 57 -16.58 10.45 -19.44
C ILE A 57 -16.36 11.86 -19.98
N THR A 58 -17.41 12.49 -20.51
CA THR A 58 -17.39 13.91 -20.87
C THR A 58 -17.60 14.76 -19.61
N PRO A 59 -16.68 15.67 -19.24
CA PRO A 59 -16.90 16.54 -18.09
C PRO A 59 -18.17 17.39 -18.28
N GLY A 60 -18.96 17.51 -17.22
CA GLY A 60 -20.26 18.17 -17.18
C GLY A 60 -21.45 17.27 -17.48
N GLU A 61 -21.25 16.06 -17.99
CA GLU A 61 -22.29 15.04 -18.09
C GLU A 61 -22.33 14.25 -16.78
N THR A 62 -23.09 14.75 -15.81
CA THR A 62 -23.22 14.14 -14.49
C THR A 62 -24.64 13.70 -14.09
N PRO A 63 -25.55 13.33 -15.02
CA PRO A 63 -26.89 12.88 -14.62
C PRO A 63 -26.82 11.57 -13.84
N GLY A 64 -27.53 11.49 -12.71
CA GLY A 64 -27.62 10.27 -11.90
C GLY A 64 -26.40 9.94 -11.04
N MET A 65 -25.34 10.76 -11.07
CA MET A 65 -24.16 10.54 -10.23
C MET A 65 -24.46 10.75 -8.75
N LYS A 66 -23.93 9.86 -7.91
CA LYS A 66 -23.83 10.05 -6.47
C LYS A 66 -22.56 10.85 -6.18
N TRP A 67 -22.65 11.81 -5.26
CA TRP A 67 -21.54 12.68 -4.88
C TRP A 67 -21.16 12.49 -3.41
N ILE A 68 -19.86 12.42 -3.14
CA ILE A 68 -19.30 12.35 -1.78
C ILE A 68 -18.28 13.48 -1.60
N ALA A 69 -18.43 14.25 -0.53
CA ALA A 69 -17.51 15.34 -0.22
C ALA A 69 -16.16 14.79 0.25
N ALA A 70 -15.09 15.42 -0.21
CA ALA A 70 -13.79 15.21 0.41
C ALA A 70 -13.78 15.74 1.86
N PRO A 71 -12.97 15.16 2.76
CA PRO A 71 -12.76 15.71 4.09
C PRO A 71 -12.33 17.17 4.01
N LYS A 72 -13.02 18.06 4.75
CA LYS A 72 -12.75 19.50 4.74
C LYS A 72 -11.53 19.92 5.56
N GLY A 73 -11.07 19.06 6.49
CA GLY A 73 -10.06 19.45 7.48
C GLY A 73 -10.52 20.67 8.28
N ASP A 74 -9.68 21.69 8.33
CA ASP A 74 -9.97 22.98 8.99
C ASP A 74 -10.70 23.99 8.08
N ALA A 75 -10.96 23.64 6.81
CA ALA A 75 -11.65 24.53 5.88
C ALA A 75 -13.17 24.59 6.16
N GLU A 76 -13.81 25.71 5.81
CA GLU A 76 -15.26 25.87 5.93
C GLU A 76 -16.05 24.96 4.97
N LYS A 77 -15.47 24.67 3.81
CA LYS A 77 -16.08 23.87 2.73
C LYS A 77 -15.14 22.75 2.28
N PRO A 78 -15.69 21.61 1.80
CA PRO A 78 -14.89 20.57 1.15
C PRO A 78 -14.08 21.12 -0.02
N PRO A 79 -12.81 20.72 -0.18
CA PRO A 79 -11.97 21.19 -1.30
C PRO A 79 -12.44 20.64 -2.65
N PHE A 80 -13.08 19.46 -2.66
CA PHE A 80 -13.70 18.85 -3.83
C PHE A 80 -14.76 17.82 -3.42
N TRP A 81 -15.46 17.29 -4.42
CA TRP A 81 -16.39 16.16 -4.32
C TRP A 81 -16.03 15.08 -5.32
N ILE A 82 -16.29 13.82 -4.99
CA ILE A 82 -16.16 12.67 -5.90
C ILE A 82 -17.55 12.23 -6.34
N GLY A 83 -17.77 12.24 -7.65
CA GLY A 83 -18.94 11.77 -8.36
C GLY A 83 -18.70 10.40 -8.97
N PHE A 84 -19.67 9.50 -8.85
CA PHE A 84 -19.67 8.18 -9.48
C PHE A 84 -21.09 7.73 -9.82
N ASP A 85 -21.20 6.85 -10.82
CA ASP A 85 -22.46 6.16 -11.12
C ASP A 85 -22.61 4.94 -10.17
N PRO A 86 -23.65 4.89 -9.31
CA PRO A 86 -23.84 3.77 -8.40
C PRO A 86 -24.10 2.43 -9.12
N ASN A 87 -24.51 2.44 -10.39
CA ASN A 87 -24.73 1.24 -11.20
C ASN A 87 -23.48 0.82 -11.99
N ALA A 88 -22.45 1.67 -12.02
CA ALA A 88 -21.24 1.48 -12.79
C ALA A 88 -20.01 1.99 -12.00
N ILE A 89 -19.86 1.49 -10.77
CA ILE A 89 -18.69 1.80 -9.94
C ILE A 89 -17.42 1.31 -10.65
N PRO A 90 -16.36 2.13 -10.78
CA PRO A 90 -15.10 1.74 -11.40
C PRO A 90 -14.43 0.57 -10.66
N GLY A 91 -13.96 -0.44 -11.40
CA GLY A 91 -13.14 -1.53 -10.89
C GLY A 91 -11.64 -1.22 -10.94
N PRO A 92 -10.77 -2.09 -10.41
CA PRO A 92 -9.31 -1.93 -10.52
C PRO A 92 -8.84 -1.72 -11.96
N GLU A 93 -9.40 -2.46 -12.91
CA GLU A 93 -9.13 -2.38 -14.35
C GLU A 93 -9.38 -0.99 -14.94
N ASP A 94 -10.41 -0.30 -14.46
CA ASP A 94 -10.78 1.05 -14.89
C ASP A 94 -9.82 2.12 -14.33
N LEU A 95 -9.22 1.83 -13.18
CA LEU A 95 -8.41 2.75 -12.40
C LEU A 95 -6.91 2.63 -12.69
N GLN A 96 -6.50 1.69 -13.54
CA GLN A 96 -5.10 1.47 -13.90
C GLN A 96 -4.48 2.73 -14.52
N ARG A 97 -3.25 3.01 -14.11
CA ARG A 97 -2.39 3.96 -14.80
C ARG A 97 -1.90 3.35 -16.10
N ARG A 98 -1.55 4.23 -17.04
CA ARG A 98 -1.00 3.82 -18.34
C ARG A 98 0.28 3.01 -18.22
N VAL A 99 1.10 3.30 -17.20
CA VAL A 99 2.32 2.58 -16.89
C VAL A 99 2.11 1.94 -15.53
N MET A 100 2.11 0.61 -15.52
CA MET A 100 2.01 -0.22 -14.33
C MET A 100 3.40 -0.74 -13.97
N HIS A 101 3.74 -0.69 -12.69
CA HIS A 101 4.91 -1.34 -12.12
C HIS A 101 4.61 -2.81 -11.85
N PRO A 102 5.60 -3.71 -12.04
CA PRO A 102 5.42 -5.13 -11.79
C PRO A 102 5.09 -5.39 -10.32
N GLY A 103 4.35 -6.46 -10.08
CA GLY A 103 3.77 -6.72 -8.76
C GLY A 103 3.09 -8.07 -8.66
N LYS A 104 2.66 -8.42 -7.45
CA LYS A 104 1.85 -9.61 -7.19
C LYS A 104 0.37 -9.27 -7.38
N THR A 105 -0.37 -10.14 -8.06
CA THR A 105 -1.83 -9.99 -8.16
C THR A 105 -2.47 -10.61 -6.93
N VAL A 106 -3.21 -9.80 -6.19
CA VAL A 106 -3.98 -10.21 -5.00
C VAL A 106 -5.46 -10.11 -5.35
N THR A 107 -6.20 -11.19 -5.15
CA THR A 107 -7.65 -11.22 -5.37
C THR A 107 -8.35 -11.14 -4.02
N LEU A 108 -9.13 -10.08 -3.84
CA LEU A 108 -9.85 -9.80 -2.60
C LEU A 108 -11.13 -10.63 -2.50
N ALA A 109 -11.72 -10.70 -1.31
CA ALA A 109 -13.00 -11.34 -1.04
C ALA A 109 -14.16 -10.74 -1.84
N SER A 110 -14.03 -9.47 -2.27
CA SER A 110 -14.95 -8.81 -3.21
C SER A 110 -14.90 -9.38 -4.63
N GLY A 111 -13.93 -10.26 -4.92
CA GLY A 111 -13.66 -10.82 -6.25
C GLY A 111 -12.82 -9.90 -7.15
N GLN A 112 -12.49 -8.70 -6.67
CA GLN A 112 -11.63 -7.76 -7.39
C GLN A 112 -10.15 -8.18 -7.30
N SER A 113 -9.44 -8.13 -8.42
CA SER A 113 -8.02 -8.45 -8.48
C SER A 113 -7.18 -7.18 -8.63
N TRP A 114 -6.26 -6.98 -7.68
CA TRP A 114 -5.35 -5.84 -7.63
C TRP A 114 -3.91 -6.30 -7.89
N GLN A 115 -3.24 -5.69 -8.87
CA GLN A 115 -1.80 -5.85 -9.08
C GLN A 115 -1.06 -4.91 -8.14
N VAL A 116 -0.70 -5.43 -6.98
CA VAL A 116 0.03 -4.70 -5.94
C VAL A 116 1.49 -4.56 -6.36
N PRO A 117 1.99 -3.34 -6.60
CA PRO A 117 3.39 -3.15 -6.97
C PRO A 117 4.32 -3.66 -5.88
N GLU A 118 5.34 -4.42 -6.31
CA GLU A 118 6.41 -4.88 -5.43
C GLU A 118 7.38 -3.69 -5.24
N LEU A 119 7.72 -3.34 -4.01
CA LEU A 119 8.63 -2.22 -3.72
C LEU A 119 10.10 -2.68 -3.76
N PHE A 120 10.33 -3.87 -3.21
CA PHE A 120 11.63 -4.53 -3.13
C PHE A 120 11.43 -6.04 -3.04
N ARG A 121 12.46 -6.79 -3.40
CA ARG A 121 12.51 -8.24 -3.34
C ARG A 121 13.73 -8.66 -2.53
N TRP A 122 13.50 -9.50 -1.52
CA TRP A 122 14.58 -9.93 -0.65
C TRP A 122 15.36 -11.10 -1.27
N HIS A 123 16.66 -11.11 -1.01
CA HIS A 123 17.55 -12.22 -1.37
C HIS A 123 18.68 -12.36 -0.34
N GLU A 124 19.39 -13.48 -0.43
CA GLU A 124 20.58 -13.70 0.40
C GLU A 124 21.73 -12.84 -0.14
N GLY A 125 22.30 -11.98 0.70
CA GLY A 125 23.43 -11.14 0.32
C GLY A 125 24.73 -11.94 0.29
N GLU A 126 25.67 -11.51 -0.55
CA GLU A 126 27.02 -12.10 -0.62
C GLU A 126 27.82 -11.81 0.67
N ASP A 127 27.77 -10.56 1.14
CA ASP A 127 28.51 -10.09 2.33
C ASP A 127 27.62 -9.79 3.55
N THR A 128 26.29 -9.77 3.36
CA THR A 128 25.32 -9.48 4.43
C THR A 128 24.25 -10.56 4.51
N PRO A 129 23.77 -10.91 5.73
CA PRO A 129 22.74 -11.93 5.89
C PRO A 129 21.40 -11.54 5.25
N TYR A 130 21.19 -10.24 4.99
CA TYR A 130 20.00 -9.70 4.36
C TYR A 130 20.41 -8.72 3.26
N ALA A 131 19.89 -8.93 2.05
CA ALA A 131 19.99 -7.99 0.93
C ALA A 131 18.64 -7.91 0.21
N TYR A 132 18.41 -6.84 -0.54
CA TYR A 132 17.21 -6.69 -1.34
C TYR A 132 17.50 -5.95 -2.64
N ASP A 133 16.75 -6.29 -3.68
CA ASP A 133 16.69 -5.55 -4.93
C ASP A 133 15.44 -4.66 -4.91
N THR A 134 15.60 -3.37 -5.18
CA THR A 134 14.44 -2.51 -5.41
C THR A 134 13.81 -2.81 -6.76
N ARG A 135 12.48 -2.77 -6.79
CA ARG A 135 11.66 -3.01 -8.01
C ARG A 135 11.07 -1.72 -8.55
N LEU A 136 11.36 -0.60 -7.89
CA LEU A 136 10.97 0.74 -8.28
C LEU A 136 12.07 1.40 -9.13
N PRO A 137 11.74 2.39 -9.97
CA PRO A 137 12.73 3.14 -10.72
C PRO A 137 13.79 3.76 -9.82
N CYS A 138 15.05 3.60 -10.22
CA CYS A 138 16.20 4.15 -9.53
C CYS A 138 16.97 5.11 -10.42
N MET A 139 17.71 6.01 -9.78
CA MET A 139 18.73 6.81 -10.45
C MET A 139 19.89 5.90 -10.85
N LEU A 140 20.52 6.19 -11.98
CA LEU A 140 21.78 5.56 -12.37
C LEU A 140 22.88 6.04 -11.42
N ASP A 141 23.65 5.10 -10.88
CA ASP A 141 24.84 5.38 -10.07
C ASP A 141 26.04 4.63 -10.66
N ILE A 142 27.23 4.95 -10.19
CA ILE A 142 28.49 4.39 -10.68
C ILE A 142 29.25 3.82 -9.47
N ASP A 143 29.76 2.59 -9.58
CA ASP A 143 30.57 1.98 -8.53
C ASP A 143 32.02 2.49 -8.53
N ASP A 144 32.83 2.03 -7.56
CA ASP A 144 34.24 2.43 -7.41
C ASP A 144 35.12 2.01 -8.61
N TYR A 145 34.61 1.12 -9.48
CA TYR A 145 35.27 0.64 -10.70
C TYR A 145 34.75 1.32 -11.96
N GLY A 146 33.89 2.33 -11.85
CA GLY A 146 33.32 3.03 -13.00
C GLY A 146 32.19 2.29 -13.71
N ARG A 147 31.64 1.21 -13.11
CA ARG A 147 30.56 0.41 -13.71
C ARG A 147 29.20 0.96 -13.28
N PRO A 148 28.20 0.99 -14.18
CA PRO A 148 26.85 1.42 -13.82
C PRO A 148 26.23 0.44 -12.82
N LYS A 149 25.60 0.99 -11.78
CA LYS A 149 24.80 0.24 -10.79
C LYS A 149 23.49 0.98 -10.51
N SER A 150 22.55 0.27 -9.88
CA SER A 150 21.34 0.90 -9.35
C SER A 150 21.70 1.82 -8.18
N GLY A 151 21.33 3.09 -8.30
CA GLY A 151 21.47 4.08 -7.24
C GLY A 151 20.25 4.15 -6.33
N GLN A 152 19.96 5.35 -5.85
CA GLN A 152 18.79 5.59 -5.01
C GLN A 152 17.48 5.52 -5.82
N VAL A 153 16.41 5.06 -5.16
CA VAL A 153 15.03 5.17 -5.68
C VAL A 153 14.73 6.61 -6.07
N VAL A 154 14.12 6.82 -7.23
CA VAL A 154 13.81 8.18 -7.72
C VAL A 154 12.93 8.94 -6.71
N PRO A 155 13.04 10.28 -6.61
CA PRO A 155 12.38 11.04 -5.55
C PRO A 155 10.87 10.81 -5.42
N GLN A 156 10.18 10.55 -6.53
CA GLN A 156 8.75 10.29 -6.57
C GLN A 156 8.32 9.06 -5.74
N TYR A 157 9.16 8.02 -5.68
CA TYR A 157 8.84 6.75 -5.00
C TYR A 157 9.59 6.56 -3.69
N ARG A 158 10.51 7.47 -3.36
CA ARG A 158 11.37 7.34 -2.18
C ARG A 158 10.56 7.22 -0.88
N ARG A 159 9.53 8.06 -0.70
CA ARG A 159 8.70 8.04 0.50
C ARG A 159 8.00 6.69 0.73
N VAL A 160 7.36 6.13 -0.29
CA VAL A 160 6.65 4.84 -0.18
C VAL A 160 7.63 3.69 -0.01
N PHE A 161 8.80 3.76 -0.64
CA PHE A 161 9.88 2.80 -0.44
C PHE A 161 10.38 2.77 1.02
N ASP A 162 10.75 3.93 1.56
CA ASP A 162 11.26 4.06 2.94
C ASP A 162 10.20 3.63 3.97
N LEU A 163 8.93 3.98 3.72
CA LEU A 163 7.81 3.56 4.56
C LEU A 163 7.60 2.05 4.48
N GLY A 164 7.74 1.43 3.31
CA GLY A 164 7.61 -0.02 3.13
C GLY A 164 8.64 -0.80 3.93
N LEU A 165 9.91 -0.35 3.95
CA LEU A 165 10.94 -0.95 4.79
C LEU A 165 10.56 -0.86 6.28
N ARG A 166 10.09 0.31 6.74
CA ARG A 166 9.65 0.50 8.13
C ARG A 166 8.47 -0.38 8.50
N VAL A 167 7.46 -0.45 7.65
CA VAL A 167 6.26 -1.27 7.84
C VAL A 167 6.62 -2.75 7.97
N LEU A 168 7.48 -3.25 7.08
CA LEU A 168 7.98 -4.62 7.14
C LEU A 168 8.76 -4.88 8.43
N MET A 169 9.69 -4.00 8.80
CA MET A 169 10.51 -4.16 10.00
C MET A 169 9.68 -4.10 11.30
N ASN A 170 8.67 -3.24 11.38
CA ASN A 170 7.78 -3.23 12.54
C ASN A 170 7.01 -4.57 12.60
N ARG A 171 6.34 -4.93 11.50
CA ARG A 171 5.48 -6.11 11.43
C ARG A 171 6.20 -7.43 11.71
N HIS A 172 7.42 -7.61 11.20
CA HIS A 172 8.15 -8.88 11.29
C HIS A 172 9.44 -8.83 12.12
N GLY A 173 9.91 -7.64 12.51
CA GLY A 173 11.08 -7.45 13.37
C GLY A 173 10.77 -7.39 14.86
N GLY A 174 9.49 -7.55 15.25
CA GLY A 174 9.08 -7.66 16.65
C GLY A 174 8.61 -6.37 17.33
N SER A 175 8.45 -5.26 16.58
CA SER A 175 7.82 -4.03 17.09
C SER A 175 6.38 -3.93 16.59
N ASN A 176 5.41 -4.11 17.49
CA ASN A 176 3.98 -4.06 17.15
C ASN A 176 3.40 -2.63 17.08
N ASP A 177 4.21 -1.63 16.75
CA ASP A 177 3.81 -0.22 16.86
C ASP A 177 3.14 0.34 15.59
N LEU A 178 2.88 -0.49 14.57
CA LEU A 178 2.23 -0.01 13.35
C LEU A 178 0.73 0.20 13.58
N MET A 179 0.30 1.46 13.63
CA MET A 179 -1.11 1.79 13.75
C MET A 179 -1.85 1.43 12.45
N MET A 180 -3.11 0.98 12.57
CA MET A 180 -3.93 0.61 11.42
C MET A 180 -4.12 1.78 10.43
N THR A 181 -4.20 3.03 10.93
CA THR A 181 -4.26 4.24 10.10
C THR A 181 -3.02 4.42 9.23
N GLU A 182 -1.83 4.11 9.76
CA GLU A 182 -0.57 4.15 9.01
C GLU A 182 -0.50 3.03 7.97
N ALA A 183 -0.98 1.83 8.33
CA ALA A 183 -1.07 0.70 7.41
C ALA A 183 -1.98 1.02 6.21
N TYR A 184 -3.17 1.60 6.46
CA TYR A 184 -4.06 2.05 5.38
C TYR A 184 -3.41 3.11 4.50
N GLN A 185 -2.79 4.13 5.10
CA GLN A 185 -2.15 5.18 4.31
C GLN A 185 -1.00 4.62 3.45
N PHE A 186 -0.18 3.74 4.02
CA PHE A 186 0.88 3.06 3.28
C PHE A 186 0.31 2.23 2.12
N LEU A 187 -0.73 1.43 2.36
CA LEU A 187 -1.38 0.64 1.32
C LEU A 187 -1.90 1.51 0.17
N ILE A 188 -2.53 2.65 0.49
CA ILE A 188 -3.02 3.59 -0.52
C ILE A 188 -1.87 4.17 -1.33
N ASP A 189 -0.78 4.56 -0.67
CA ASP A 189 0.40 5.09 -1.34
C ASP A 189 1.02 4.04 -2.28
N VAL A 190 1.02 2.77 -1.89
CA VAL A 190 1.44 1.64 -2.73
C VAL A 190 0.50 1.45 -3.92
N LEU A 191 -0.81 1.33 -3.69
CA LEU A 191 -1.78 1.14 -4.76
C LEU A 191 -1.77 2.33 -5.73
N ALA A 192 -1.56 3.55 -5.24
CA ALA A 192 -1.49 4.75 -6.06
C ALA A 192 -0.31 4.75 -7.06
N ILE A 193 0.68 3.87 -6.91
CA ILE A 193 1.76 3.66 -7.90
C ILE A 193 1.18 3.11 -9.21
N ASN A 194 0.22 2.20 -9.12
CA ASN A 194 -0.40 1.50 -10.25
C ASN A 194 -1.80 2.02 -10.58
N TYR A 195 -2.51 2.59 -9.60
CA TYR A 195 -3.91 2.96 -9.73
C TYR A 195 -4.13 4.46 -9.47
N ARG A 196 -5.23 5.00 -10.01
CA ARG A 196 -5.69 6.38 -9.78
C ARG A 196 -6.67 6.43 -8.61
N VAL A 197 -6.20 6.13 -7.41
CA VAL A 197 -7.02 6.01 -6.20
C VAL A 197 -6.48 6.83 -5.04
N THR A 198 -7.37 7.23 -4.12
CA THR A 198 -7.05 7.70 -2.77
C THR A 198 -7.83 6.88 -1.74
N MET A 199 -7.69 7.25 -0.46
CA MET A 199 -8.52 6.75 0.63
C MET A 199 -10.03 6.87 0.32
N LEU A 200 -10.45 7.95 -0.34
CA LEU A 200 -11.87 8.24 -0.52
C LEU A 200 -12.51 7.31 -1.55
N GLU A 201 -11.86 7.08 -2.69
CA GLU A 201 -12.32 6.12 -3.70
C GLU A 201 -12.37 4.69 -3.14
N LEU A 202 -11.36 4.29 -2.36
CA LEU A 202 -11.31 2.96 -1.76
C LEU A 202 -12.23 2.77 -0.55
N SER A 203 -12.85 3.85 -0.07
CA SER A 203 -13.70 3.78 1.12
C SER A 203 -14.94 2.89 0.89
N PRO A 204 -15.50 2.32 1.98
CA PRO A 204 -16.77 1.58 1.92
C PRO A 204 -17.95 2.38 1.35
N ALA A 205 -17.86 3.71 1.35
CA ALA A 205 -18.92 4.56 0.82
C ALA A 205 -18.98 4.60 -0.71
N ILE A 206 -17.88 4.20 -1.38
CA ILE A 206 -17.74 4.22 -2.85
C ILE A 206 -17.52 2.83 -3.41
N MET A 207 -16.35 2.23 -3.16
CA MET A 207 -15.98 0.95 -3.79
C MET A 207 -16.20 -0.27 -2.88
N ASP A 208 -16.15 -0.10 -1.55
CA ASP A 208 -16.22 -1.20 -0.57
C ASP A 208 -15.30 -2.38 -0.95
N SER A 209 -14.11 -2.04 -1.44
CA SER A 209 -13.25 -2.98 -2.16
C SER A 209 -12.26 -3.71 -1.26
N ILE A 210 -11.77 -3.05 -0.21
CA ILE A 210 -10.70 -3.53 0.67
C ILE A 210 -11.19 -3.57 2.11
N ARG A 211 -11.24 -4.76 2.68
CA ARG A 211 -11.57 -4.98 4.09
C ARG A 211 -10.34 -4.87 4.98
N THR A 212 -10.55 -4.63 6.28
CA THR A 212 -9.47 -4.48 7.27
C THR A 212 -8.58 -5.72 7.38
N ASP A 213 -9.15 -6.92 7.23
CA ASP A 213 -8.43 -8.19 7.26
C ASP A 213 -7.57 -8.44 6.00
N GLU A 214 -7.82 -7.72 4.91
CA GLU A 214 -7.09 -7.86 3.64
C GLU A 214 -5.93 -6.85 3.50
N VAL A 215 -5.91 -5.80 4.34
CA VAL A 215 -4.88 -4.74 4.29
C VAL A 215 -3.48 -5.32 4.37
N PHE A 216 -3.28 -6.25 5.30
CA PHE A 216 -1.96 -6.81 5.54
C PHE A 216 -1.52 -7.80 4.47
N GLU A 217 -2.44 -8.50 3.82
CA GLU A 217 -2.11 -9.36 2.67
C GLU A 217 -1.58 -8.51 1.51
N LEU A 218 -2.22 -7.37 1.24
CA LEU A 218 -1.75 -6.42 0.23
C LEU A 218 -0.40 -5.80 0.61
N ILE A 219 -0.19 -5.45 1.89
CA ILE A 219 1.10 -4.95 2.37
C ILE A 219 2.19 -6.01 2.22
N ASP A 220 1.94 -7.25 2.64
CA ASP A 220 2.90 -8.36 2.57
C ASP A 220 3.28 -8.65 1.11
N ALA A 221 2.33 -8.52 0.18
CA ALA A 221 2.57 -8.60 -1.25
C ALA A 221 3.46 -7.47 -1.78
N ALA A 222 3.31 -6.25 -1.27
CA ALA A 222 4.10 -5.09 -1.68
C ALA A 222 5.54 -5.12 -1.15
N THR A 223 5.74 -5.62 0.07
CA THR A 223 7.04 -5.62 0.78
C THR A 223 7.80 -6.94 0.69
N ASP A 224 7.31 -7.90 -0.09
CA ASP A 224 7.88 -9.24 -0.20
C ASP A 224 8.15 -9.90 1.17
N ALA A 225 7.13 -9.89 2.04
CA ALA A 225 7.26 -10.37 3.41
C ALA A 225 7.64 -11.86 3.48
N GLU A 226 7.16 -12.67 2.54
CA GLU A 226 7.53 -14.08 2.41
C GLU A 226 9.04 -14.26 2.18
N GLY A 227 9.61 -13.54 1.19
CA GLY A 227 11.05 -13.57 0.91
C GLY A 227 11.88 -13.15 2.11
N PHE A 228 11.44 -12.12 2.84
CA PHE A 228 12.09 -11.68 4.08
C PHE A 228 12.11 -12.75 5.17
N LEU A 229 10.95 -13.37 5.46
CA LEU A 229 10.82 -14.39 6.48
C LEU A 229 11.62 -15.65 6.15
N ASP A 230 11.70 -16.03 4.88
CA ASP A 230 12.49 -17.17 4.44
C ASP A 230 13.99 -16.95 4.64
N ILE A 231 14.49 -15.74 4.40
CA ILE A 231 15.88 -15.38 4.69
C ILE A 231 16.14 -15.36 6.19
N GLN A 232 15.24 -14.80 7.00
CA GLN A 232 15.36 -14.83 8.46
C GLN A 232 15.47 -16.26 9.00
N LYS A 233 14.62 -17.19 8.53
CA LYS A 233 14.68 -18.60 8.91
C LYS A 233 16.03 -19.24 8.53
N LYS A 234 16.52 -18.99 7.32
CA LYS A 234 17.83 -19.50 6.86
C LYS A 234 18.99 -18.98 7.71
N VAL A 235 18.98 -17.69 8.04
CA VAL A 235 20.02 -17.06 8.87
C VAL A 235 19.97 -17.61 10.30
N ALA A 236 18.79 -17.71 10.90
CA ALA A 236 18.63 -18.28 12.24
C ALA A 236 19.15 -19.73 12.32
N GLY A 237 18.89 -20.55 11.29
CA GLY A 237 19.39 -21.92 11.22
C GLY A 237 20.92 -22.04 11.15
N ARG A 238 21.62 -21.03 10.63
CA ARG A 238 23.11 -21.00 10.59
C ARG A 238 23.71 -20.58 11.93
N LEU A 239 23.00 -19.78 12.71
CA LEU A 239 23.46 -19.24 13.99
C LEU A 239 23.27 -20.19 15.17
N ILE A 240 22.63 -21.35 14.97
CA ILE A 240 22.62 -22.44 15.94
C ILE A 240 23.74 -23.40 15.54
N PRO A 241 25.01 -23.16 15.97
CA PRO A 241 26.06 -24.14 15.79
C PRO A 241 25.65 -25.41 16.51
N GLY A 242 25.80 -26.54 15.83
CA GLY A 242 25.54 -27.86 16.39
C GLY A 242 26.41 -28.09 17.62
N ASP A 243 25.83 -27.84 18.79
CA ASP A 243 26.30 -28.36 20.06
C ASP A 243 25.21 -29.29 20.62
N THR A 244 25.14 -30.49 20.02
CA THR A 244 24.73 -31.73 20.68
C THR A 244 25.09 -32.89 19.76
N SER A 245 26.38 -33.16 19.65
CA SER A 245 26.88 -34.50 19.40
C SER A 245 27.87 -34.80 20.52
N THR A 246 27.35 -35.02 21.72
CA THR A 246 28.13 -35.65 22.80
C THR A 246 28.25 -37.13 22.44
N PRO A 247 29.45 -37.65 22.11
CA PRO A 247 29.68 -39.08 22.02
C PRO A 247 30.17 -39.54 23.39
N ASP A 248 29.27 -39.98 24.26
CA ASP A 248 29.63 -40.79 25.42
C ASP A 248 28.42 -41.68 25.72
N GLY A 249 28.52 -43.00 25.72
CA GLY A 249 29.57 -43.74 26.40
C GLY A 249 28.97 -44.30 27.69
N SER A 250 28.28 -45.43 27.56
CA SER A 250 28.08 -46.48 28.57
C SER A 250 28.34 -46.13 30.04
N SER A 251 27.31 -46.20 30.90
CA SER A 251 27.21 -47.21 32.00
C SER A 251 26.14 -46.89 33.06
N ARG A 252 25.45 -47.96 33.47
CA ARG A 252 24.97 -48.30 34.84
C ARG A 252 23.79 -47.54 35.50
N SER A 253 22.64 -48.23 35.48
CA SER A 253 21.90 -48.81 36.63
C SER A 253 21.85 -48.11 38.02
N THR A 254 20.61 -47.66 38.36
CA THR A 254 19.84 -47.76 39.64
C THR A 254 20.37 -47.10 40.94
N PRO A 255 19.52 -46.75 41.97
CA PRO A 255 18.08 -47.01 42.15
C PRO A 255 17.18 -45.86 42.67
N GLU A 256 15.89 -46.17 42.72
CA GLU A 256 14.79 -45.47 43.42
C GLU A 256 15.17 -44.99 44.83
N GLU A 257 14.85 -43.74 45.13
CA GLU A 257 14.76 -43.23 46.49
C GLU A 257 13.42 -42.51 46.65
N THR A 258 12.55 -43.15 47.43
CA THR A 258 11.28 -42.67 47.96
C THR A 258 11.49 -41.41 48.80
N LEU A 259 10.79 -40.32 48.46
CA LEU A 259 10.73 -39.11 49.28
C LEU A 259 9.37 -39.00 49.97
N ASP A 260 9.43 -39.26 51.27
CA ASP A 260 8.44 -38.94 52.29
C ASP A 260 8.14 -37.43 52.27
N THR A 261 6.86 -37.07 52.24
CA THR A 261 6.40 -35.67 52.36
C THR A 261 5.79 -35.50 53.74
N ASP A 262 6.56 -34.95 54.67
CA ASP A 262 6.10 -34.54 56.00
C ASP A 262 5.85 -33.02 55.97
N GLN A 263 4.58 -32.62 56.06
CA GLN A 263 4.14 -31.22 56.19
C GLN A 263 3.96 -30.87 57.68
N PRO A 264 4.48 -29.73 58.16
CA PRO A 264 3.93 -29.08 59.34
C PRO A 264 3.06 -27.88 59.00
N ALA A 265 2.02 -27.76 59.82
CA ALA A 265 0.89 -26.86 59.73
C ALA A 265 1.23 -25.38 59.98
N GLU A 266 0.42 -24.53 59.34
CA GLU A 266 0.32 -23.09 59.55
C GLU A 266 -0.19 -22.74 60.96
N ASN A 267 0.36 -21.65 61.50
CA ASN A 267 -0.30 -20.74 62.45
C ASN A 267 0.28 -19.34 62.24
#